data_AF-A0AA44DCN5-F1
#
_entry.id   AF-A0AA44DCN5-F1
#
_cell.length_a   1.000
_cell.length_b   1.000
_cell.length_c   1.000
_cell.angle_alpha   90.00
_cell.angle_beta   90.00
_cell.angle_gamma   90.00
#
_symmetry.space_group_name_H-M   'P 1'
#
loop_
_entity.id
_entity.type
_entity.pdbx_description
1 polymer ?
#
loop_
_entity_poly.entity_id
_entity_poly.type
_entity_poly.pdbx_seq_one_letter_code
_entity_poly.pdbx_strand_id
1 'polypeptide(L)'
;MFTPAVERPWRDAWPPAARSGDGNPWTTGVCWLFCRRTGVAVLWVGSVTTPGATGDVYACGPCLAELDHMVRAQAHDRERDGDGPGDHGDRTARAAGLTVRAHVPPSHPPSPSHPPSVGGSGTCEHRWTEHRVGKTYCRGCGRQLYL
;
A
#
# COMPACT_ATOMS: atom_id res chain seq x y z
N MET A 1 -3.99 25.46 -37.21
CA MET A 1 -5.18 24.58 -37.28
C MET A 1 -5.17 23.73 -36.03
N PHE A 2 -6.04 24.05 -35.07
CA PHE A 2 -6.19 23.25 -33.85
C PHE A 2 -7.02 22.02 -34.22
N THR A 3 -6.52 20.83 -33.95
CA THR A 3 -7.34 19.62 -33.97
C THR A 3 -8.43 19.78 -32.92
N PRO A 4 -9.72 19.64 -33.25
CA PRO A 4 -10.74 19.58 -32.21
C PRO A 4 -10.36 18.46 -31.26
N ALA A 5 -10.46 18.74 -29.96
CA ALA A 5 -10.29 17.74 -28.92
C ALA A 5 -11.10 16.51 -29.34
N VAL A 6 -10.43 15.35 -29.43
CA VAL A 6 -11.09 14.10 -29.80
C VAL A 6 -12.37 14.02 -28.96
N GLU A 7 -13.53 13.93 -29.61
CA GLU A 7 -14.77 13.64 -28.90
C GLU A 7 -14.47 12.39 -28.08
N ARG A 8 -14.54 12.52 -26.76
CA ARG A 8 -14.37 11.40 -25.84
C ARG A 8 -15.79 10.89 -25.61
N PRO A 9 -16.32 9.93 -26.39
CA PRO A 9 -17.71 9.49 -26.28
C PRO A 9 -18.09 8.97 -24.89
N TRP A 10 -17.11 8.51 -24.10
CA TRP A 10 -17.33 8.15 -22.70
C TRP A 10 -17.58 9.35 -21.78
N ARG A 11 -17.20 10.58 -22.16
CA ARG A 11 -17.54 11.81 -21.42
C ARG A 11 -19.03 12.07 -21.44
N ASP A 12 -19.68 11.77 -22.56
CA ASP A 12 -21.10 12.08 -22.76
C ASP A 12 -22.02 10.91 -22.35
N ALA A 13 -21.55 9.66 -22.46
CA ALA A 13 -22.32 8.49 -22.07
C ALA A 13 -21.44 7.34 -21.56
N TRP A 14 -20.99 7.44 -20.31
CA TRP A 14 -20.26 6.34 -19.67
C TRP A 14 -21.23 5.20 -19.30
N PRO A 15 -21.07 3.98 -19.86
CA PRO A 15 -22.02 2.87 -19.66
C PRO A 15 -22.16 2.45 -18.19
N PRO A 16 -23.34 1.94 -17.76
CA PRO A 16 -23.46 1.40 -16.42
C PRO A 16 -22.54 0.20 -16.21
N ALA A 17 -22.04 0.01 -14.99
CA ALA A 17 -21.33 -1.20 -14.60
C ALA A 17 -22.20 -2.46 -14.78
N ALA A 18 -21.55 -3.60 -15.01
CA ALA A 18 -22.22 -4.89 -15.11
C ALA A 18 -23.03 -5.20 -13.83
N ARG A 19 -24.24 -5.74 -14.01
CA ARG A 19 -25.19 -6.07 -12.94
C ARG A 19 -25.55 -7.54 -13.00
N SER A 20 -25.67 -8.19 -11.85
CA SER A 20 -26.08 -9.60 -11.81
C SER A 20 -27.43 -9.80 -12.51
N GLY A 21 -27.50 -10.78 -13.39
CA GLY A 21 -28.69 -11.04 -14.23
C GLY A 21 -28.75 -10.21 -15.52
N ASP A 22 -27.72 -9.42 -15.82
CA ASP A 22 -27.53 -8.90 -17.18
C ASP A 22 -27.03 -10.01 -18.13
N GLY A 23 -26.84 -9.68 -19.40
CA GLY A 23 -26.40 -10.63 -20.44
C GLY A 23 -24.95 -11.12 -20.30
N ASN A 24 -24.22 -10.75 -19.25
CA ASN A 24 -22.85 -11.22 -19.04
C ASN A 24 -22.81 -12.66 -18.48
N PRO A 25 -21.70 -13.39 -18.70
CA PRO A 25 -21.54 -14.76 -18.21
C PRO A 25 -21.19 -14.81 -16.72
N TRP A 26 -22.14 -14.48 -15.86
CA TRP A 26 -21.99 -14.60 -14.41
C TRP A 26 -21.89 -16.07 -13.98
N THR A 27 -20.98 -16.36 -13.05
CA THR A 27 -20.84 -17.67 -12.42
C THR A 27 -21.03 -17.58 -10.90
N THR A 28 -21.35 -18.68 -10.23
CA THR A 28 -21.40 -18.70 -8.75
C THR A 28 -19.99 -18.92 -8.20
N GLY A 29 -19.53 -18.03 -7.33
CA GLY A 29 -18.17 -18.11 -6.81
C GLY A 29 -17.91 -17.21 -5.61
N VAL A 30 -16.63 -16.85 -5.46
CA VAL A 30 -16.15 -15.94 -4.43
C VAL A 30 -15.85 -14.59 -5.07
N CYS A 31 -16.31 -13.50 -4.45
CA CYS A 31 -15.93 -12.15 -4.87
C CYS A 31 -14.52 -11.85 -4.35
N TRP A 32 -13.56 -11.60 -5.25
CA TRP A 32 -12.16 -11.37 -4.89
C TRP A 32 -11.87 -9.92 -4.51
N LEU A 33 -12.79 -9.01 -4.85
CA LEU A 33 -12.77 -7.62 -4.42
C LEU A 33 -13.14 -7.50 -2.92
N PHE A 34 -13.58 -6.32 -2.51
CA PHE A 34 -13.65 -5.86 -1.13
C PHE A 34 -14.59 -6.69 -0.24
N CYS A 35 -15.71 -7.22 -0.77
CA CYS A 35 -16.72 -7.87 0.07
C CYS A 35 -16.42 -9.33 0.43
N ARG A 36 -15.53 -10.03 -0.29
CA ARG A 36 -15.09 -11.41 -0.02
C ARG A 36 -16.18 -12.48 0.13
N ARG A 37 -17.44 -12.17 -0.20
CA ARG A 37 -18.59 -13.09 -0.09
C ARG A 37 -18.42 -14.31 -0.98
N THR A 38 -18.89 -15.46 -0.50
CA THR A 38 -18.91 -16.76 -1.21
C THR A 38 -20.33 -17.10 -1.66
N GLY A 39 -20.47 -17.97 -2.66
CA GLY A 39 -21.78 -18.42 -3.16
C GLY A 39 -22.59 -17.32 -3.86
N VAL A 40 -21.94 -16.25 -4.34
CA VAL A 40 -22.58 -15.13 -5.02
C VAL A 40 -22.30 -15.16 -6.51
N ALA A 41 -23.17 -14.53 -7.31
CA ALA A 41 -22.91 -14.30 -8.73
C ALA A 41 -21.69 -13.38 -8.90
N VAL A 42 -20.67 -13.86 -9.61
CA VAL A 42 -19.43 -13.15 -9.92
C VAL A 42 -19.13 -13.17 -11.41
N LEU A 43 -18.51 -12.11 -11.91
CA LEU A 43 -18.07 -11.94 -13.29
C LEU A 43 -16.54 -11.89 -13.33
N TRP A 44 -15.93 -12.50 -14.36
CA TRP A 44 -14.50 -12.36 -14.61
C TRP A 44 -14.18 -10.90 -15.00
N VAL A 45 -13.24 -10.27 -14.30
CA VAL A 45 -12.89 -8.85 -14.52
C VAL A 45 -11.49 -8.66 -15.08
N GLY A 46 -10.68 -9.71 -15.10
CA GLY A 46 -9.29 -9.62 -15.49
C GLY A 46 -8.41 -10.68 -14.87
N SER A 47 -7.10 -10.57 -15.10
CA SER A 47 -6.09 -11.44 -14.50
C SER A 47 -5.26 -10.68 -13.46
N VAL A 48 -4.75 -11.43 -12.48
CA VAL A 48 -3.80 -10.93 -11.49
C VAL A 48 -2.52 -11.75 -11.55
N THR A 49 -1.39 -11.07 -11.61
CA THR A 49 -0.07 -11.71 -11.49
C THR A 49 0.53 -11.38 -10.14
N THR A 50 0.95 -12.40 -9.41
CA THR A 50 1.74 -12.33 -8.19
C THR A 50 3.13 -12.91 -8.45
N PRO A 51 4.13 -12.65 -7.58
CA PRO A 51 5.38 -13.41 -7.62
C PRO A 51 5.08 -14.91 -7.59
N GLY A 52 5.41 -15.62 -8.67
CA GLY A 52 5.26 -17.08 -8.78
C GLY A 52 3.90 -17.59 -9.24
N ALA A 53 2.88 -16.76 -9.51
CA ALA A 53 1.59 -17.24 -9.99
C ALA A 53 0.80 -16.19 -10.82
N THR A 54 -0.11 -16.69 -11.65
CA THR A 54 -1.16 -15.89 -12.30
C THR A 54 -2.50 -16.51 -11.96
N GLY A 55 -3.50 -15.69 -11.69
CA GLY A 55 -4.87 -16.11 -11.42
C GLY A 55 -5.89 -15.19 -12.06
N ASP A 56 -7.13 -15.65 -12.13
CA ASP A 56 -8.27 -14.87 -12.61
C ASP A 56 -8.92 -14.09 -11.46
N VAL A 57 -9.35 -12.87 -11.72
CA VAL A 57 -10.06 -12.04 -10.74
C VAL A 57 -11.55 -12.07 -11.05
N TYR A 58 -12.35 -12.39 -10.03
CA TYR A 58 -13.81 -12.43 -10.12
C TYR A 58 -14.46 -11.44 -9.15
N ALA A 59 -15.52 -10.75 -9.57
CA ALA A 59 -16.19 -9.73 -8.77
C ALA A 59 -17.72 -9.85 -8.83
N CYS A 60 -18.40 -9.61 -7.70
CA CYS A 60 -19.86 -9.54 -7.68
C CYS A 60 -20.38 -8.17 -8.13
N GLY A 61 -21.62 -8.11 -8.61
CA GLY A 61 -22.25 -6.89 -9.13
C GLY A 61 -22.13 -5.66 -8.22
N PRO A 62 -22.45 -5.75 -6.92
CA PRO A 62 -22.29 -4.61 -6.01
C PRO A 62 -20.85 -4.08 -5.91
N CYS A 63 -19.84 -4.97 -5.91
CA CYS A 63 -18.44 -4.53 -5.88
C CYS A 63 -17.98 -3.96 -7.21
N LEU A 64 -18.53 -4.41 -8.34
CA LEU A 64 -18.27 -3.81 -9.65
C LEU A 64 -18.84 -2.40 -9.75
N ALA A 65 -20.05 -2.17 -9.24
CA ALA A 65 -20.66 -0.85 -9.20
C ALA A 65 -19.83 0.13 -8.35
N GLU A 66 -19.33 -0.31 -7.19
CA GLU A 66 -18.46 0.50 -6.35
C GLU A 66 -17.11 0.81 -7.02
N LEU A 67 -16.50 -0.19 -7.68
CA LEU A 67 -15.26 0.02 -8.43
C LEU A 67 -15.45 1.04 -9.57
N ASP A 68 -16.54 0.92 -10.32
CA ASP A 68 -16.92 1.88 -11.36
C ASP A 68 -17.12 3.29 -10.79
N HIS A 69 -17.79 3.42 -9.63
CA HIS A 69 -17.94 4.70 -8.93
C HIS A 69 -16.59 5.33 -8.56
N MET A 70 -15.68 4.57 -7.95
CA MET A 70 -14.34 5.05 -7.60
C MET A 70 -13.53 5.48 -8.82
N VAL A 71 -13.59 4.70 -9.91
CA VAL A 71 -12.89 5.03 -11.16
C VAL A 71 -13.42 6.32 -11.77
N ARG A 72 -14.75 6.52 -11.77
CA ARG A 72 -15.37 7.76 -12.24
C ARG A 72 -14.97 8.96 -11.40
N ALA A 73 -15.05 8.86 -10.08
CA ALA A 73 -14.63 9.94 -9.18
C ALA A 73 -13.18 10.36 -9.47
N GLN A 74 -12.28 9.37 -9.57
CA GLN A 74 -10.88 9.62 -9.89
C GLN A 74 -10.66 10.20 -11.30
N ALA A 75 -11.53 9.89 -12.27
CA ALA A 75 -11.48 10.50 -13.60
C ALA A 75 -11.91 11.98 -13.55
N HIS A 76 -12.97 12.29 -12.82
CA HIS A 76 -13.42 13.66 -12.59
C HIS A 76 -12.37 14.51 -11.88
N ASP A 77 -11.71 13.97 -10.84
CA ASP A 77 -10.67 14.68 -10.10
C ASP A 77 -9.48 15.05 -11.01
N ARG A 78 -9.02 14.11 -11.85
CA ARG A 78 -7.93 14.39 -12.82
C ARG A 78 -8.28 15.47 -13.84
N GLU A 79 -9.54 15.60 -14.20
CA GLU A 79 -9.98 16.64 -15.13
C GLU A 79 -10.02 18.00 -14.44
N ARG A 80 -10.44 18.04 -13.18
CA ARG A 80 -10.35 19.26 -12.36
C ARG A 80 -8.91 19.73 -12.16
N ASP A 81 -7.98 18.77 -12.03
CA ASP A 81 -6.55 19.06 -11.85
C ASP A 81 -5.78 19.26 -13.17
N GLY A 82 -6.44 18.97 -14.31
CA GLY A 82 -5.82 18.80 -15.64
C GLY A 82 -5.80 20.03 -16.56
N ASP A 83 -6.01 21.25 -16.07
CA ASP A 83 -5.89 22.51 -16.84
C ASP A 83 -4.42 22.93 -17.10
N GLY A 84 -3.50 21.96 -17.13
CA GLY A 84 -2.08 22.12 -17.49
C GLY A 84 -1.73 21.32 -18.74
N PRO A 85 -0.91 21.85 -19.67
CA PRO A 85 -0.68 21.22 -20.97
C PRO A 85 0.23 19.99 -20.81
N GLY A 86 -0.30 18.78 -20.97
CA GLY A 86 0.51 17.56 -20.80
C GLY A 86 -0.09 16.29 -21.38
N ASP A 87 0.34 15.97 -22.60
CA ASP A 87 0.55 14.62 -23.15
C ASP A 87 -0.54 13.56 -22.88
N HIS A 88 -1.63 13.63 -23.66
CA HIS A 88 -2.52 12.49 -23.86
C HIS A 88 -1.87 11.48 -24.83
N GLY A 89 -0.79 10.85 -24.37
CA GLY A 89 -0.18 9.70 -25.02
C GLY A 89 -1.15 8.51 -24.99
N ASP A 90 -1.43 8.02 -26.19
CA ASP A 90 -2.07 6.75 -26.54
C ASP A 90 -1.96 5.69 -25.44
N ARG A 91 -3.04 5.55 -24.66
CA ARG A 91 -3.23 4.44 -23.73
C ARG A 91 -4.21 3.48 -24.39
N THR A 92 -3.72 2.80 -25.42
CA THR A 92 -4.33 1.59 -25.98
C THR A 92 -4.85 0.75 -24.82
N ALA A 93 -6.12 0.37 -24.86
CA ALA A 93 -6.81 -0.35 -23.79
C ALA A 93 -5.98 -1.54 -23.33
N ARG A 94 -5.19 -1.35 -22.28
CA ARG A 94 -4.45 -2.44 -21.64
C ARG A 94 -5.51 -3.38 -21.12
N ALA A 95 -5.43 -4.64 -21.53
CA ALA A 95 -6.21 -5.71 -20.93
C ALA A 95 -6.15 -5.58 -19.41
N ALA A 96 -7.26 -5.87 -18.73
CA ALA A 96 -7.46 -5.70 -17.29
C ALA A 96 -6.54 -6.63 -16.47
N GLY A 97 -5.23 -6.37 -16.48
CA GLY A 97 -4.23 -7.06 -15.71
C GLY A 97 -3.87 -6.25 -14.48
N LEU A 98 -4.09 -6.80 -13.29
CA LEU A 98 -3.56 -6.24 -12.05
C LEU A 98 -2.21 -6.91 -11.77
N THR A 99 -1.13 -6.12 -11.61
CA THR A 99 0.14 -6.66 -11.12
C THR A 99 0.25 -6.39 -9.62
N VAL A 100 0.28 -7.45 -8.82
CA VAL A 100 0.62 -7.34 -7.40
C VAL A 100 2.14 -7.31 -7.29
N ARG A 101 2.69 -6.20 -6.78
CA ARG A 101 4.13 -6.06 -6.59
C ARG A 101 4.61 -6.98 -5.46
N ALA A 102 5.82 -7.52 -5.61
CA ALA A 102 6.50 -8.19 -4.53
C ALA A 102 6.72 -7.22 -3.35
N HIS A 103 6.65 -7.75 -2.13
CA HIS A 103 7.12 -7.01 -0.97
C HIS A 103 8.62 -6.75 -1.13
N VAL A 104 9.02 -5.47 -1.10
CA VAL A 104 10.41 -5.07 -0.96
C VAL A 104 10.70 -4.95 0.54
N PRO A 105 11.47 -5.87 1.14
CA PRO A 105 11.85 -5.73 2.53
C PRO A 105 12.67 -4.44 2.70
N PRO A 106 12.57 -3.75 3.84
CA PRO A 106 13.41 -2.60 4.12
C PRO A 106 14.88 -2.98 3.98
N SER A 107 15.67 -2.14 3.30
CA SER A 107 17.09 -2.37 2.96
C SER A 107 18.02 -2.44 4.17
N HIS A 108 17.50 -2.28 5.39
CA HIS A 108 18.27 -2.33 6.63
C HIS A 108 17.61 -3.31 7.61
N PRO A 109 18.31 -4.37 8.06
CA PRO A 109 17.95 -4.98 9.33
C PRO A 109 18.08 -3.90 10.43
N PRO A 110 17.29 -3.94 11.52
CA PRO A 110 17.67 -3.20 12.71
C PRO A 110 19.08 -3.66 13.07
N SER A 111 20.03 -2.71 13.02
CA SER A 111 21.39 -2.96 13.46
C SER A 111 21.29 -3.58 14.86
N PRO A 112 21.85 -4.77 15.12
CA PRO A 112 21.92 -5.26 16.49
C PRO A 112 22.69 -4.21 17.26
N SER A 113 21.96 -3.45 18.07
CA SER A 113 22.52 -2.56 19.08
C SER A 113 23.70 -3.27 19.71
N HIS A 114 24.89 -2.71 19.51
CA HIS A 114 26.09 -3.14 20.20
C HIS A 114 25.72 -3.44 21.66
N PRO A 115 26.03 -4.63 22.20
CA PRO A 115 25.93 -4.82 23.63
C PRO A 115 26.80 -3.75 24.30
N PRO A 116 26.36 -3.11 25.40
CA PRO A 116 27.25 -2.23 26.14
C PRO A 116 28.47 -3.06 26.54
N SER A 117 29.64 -2.64 26.05
CA SER A 117 30.92 -3.25 26.34
C SER A 117 31.07 -3.43 27.85
N VAL A 118 30.94 -4.66 28.30
CA VAL A 118 31.34 -5.06 29.65
C VAL A 118 32.87 -5.09 29.65
N GLY A 119 33.47 -4.07 30.26
CA GLY A 119 34.83 -4.15 30.78
C GLY A 119 35.85 -3.24 30.12
N GLY A 120 36.45 -2.36 30.93
CA GLY A 120 37.81 -1.88 30.70
C GLY A 120 37.96 -0.36 30.64
N SER A 121 38.19 0.26 31.80
CA SER A 121 38.96 1.51 31.95
C SER A 121 38.58 2.73 31.10
N GLY A 122 37.30 3.07 31.01
CA GLY A 122 36.87 4.44 30.66
C GLY A 122 36.86 5.32 31.90
N THR A 123 37.43 6.53 31.82
CA THR A 123 37.46 7.53 32.89
C THR A 123 36.07 7.77 33.47
N CYS A 124 35.81 7.27 34.67
CA CYS A 124 34.56 7.55 35.37
C CYS A 124 34.65 8.96 35.98
N GLU A 125 33.80 9.87 35.56
CA GLU A 125 33.76 11.26 36.07
C GLU A 125 33.28 11.36 37.53
N HIS A 126 32.94 10.22 38.15
CA HIS A 126 32.50 10.11 39.55
C HIS A 126 31.36 11.05 39.94
N ARG A 127 30.57 11.51 38.96
CA ARG A 127 29.50 12.49 39.15
C ARG A 127 28.31 11.93 39.94
N TRP A 128 28.10 10.60 39.87
CA TRP A 128 26.99 9.95 40.55
C TRP A 128 27.48 9.10 41.72
N THR A 129 27.21 9.57 42.93
CA THR A 129 27.67 8.98 44.19
C THR A 129 26.53 8.42 45.02
N GLU A 130 26.85 7.48 45.90
CA GLU A 130 25.97 6.90 46.91
C GLU A 130 26.74 6.73 48.21
N HIS A 131 26.07 6.94 49.35
CA HIS A 131 26.64 6.68 50.67
C HIS A 131 26.29 5.28 51.17
N ARG A 132 27.31 4.52 51.58
CA ARG A 132 27.15 3.22 52.23
C ARG A 132 28.05 3.17 53.46
N VAL A 133 27.47 2.88 54.62
CA VAL A 133 28.22 2.67 55.87
C VAL A 133 29.18 3.83 56.18
N GLY A 134 28.72 5.08 55.96
CA GLY A 134 29.51 6.30 56.20
C GLY A 134 30.57 6.63 55.15
N LYS A 135 30.68 5.87 54.06
CA LYS A 135 31.65 6.08 52.98
C LYS A 135 30.93 6.39 51.66
N THR A 136 31.53 7.22 50.83
CA THR A 136 30.99 7.60 49.51
C THR A 136 31.54 6.67 48.43
N TYR A 137 30.66 6.11 47.60
CA TYR A 137 31.01 5.24 46.47
C TYR A 137 30.42 5.79 45.18
N CYS A 138 31.11 5.61 44.05
CA CYS A 138 30.55 5.93 42.74
C CYS A 138 29.59 4.82 42.28
N ARG A 139 28.35 5.17 41.93
CA ARG A 139 27.37 4.18 41.42
C ARG A 139 27.74 3.59 40.06
N GLY A 140 28.51 4.33 39.25
CA GLY A 140 28.89 3.88 37.91
C GLY A 140 29.99 2.81 37.91
N CYS A 141 31.03 2.98 38.72
CA CYS A 141 32.18 2.07 38.74
C CYS A 141 32.40 1.32 40.07
N GLY A 142 31.59 1.61 41.10
CA GLY A 142 31.68 0.95 42.41
C GLY A 142 32.88 1.37 43.26
N ARG A 143 33.73 2.30 42.80
CA ARG A 143 34.94 2.72 43.54
C ARG A 143 34.59 3.67 44.68
N GLN A 144 35.23 3.48 45.84
CA GLN A 144 35.13 4.41 46.98
C GLN A 144 35.82 5.73 46.63
N LEU A 145 35.14 6.84 46.92
CA LEU A 145 35.68 8.20 46.80
C LEU A 145 36.08 8.67 48.19
N TYR A 146 37.32 9.11 48.32
CA TYR A 146 37.80 9.83 49.50
C TYR A 146 37.62 11.32 49.17
N LEU A 147 36.48 11.87 49.60
CA LEU A 147 36.22 13.30 49.60
C LEU A 147 36.75 13.92 50.90
#